data_AF-A0A2A5VUK2-F1
#
_entry.id   AF-A0A2A5VUK2-F1
#
_cell.length_a   1.000
_cell.length_b   1.000
_cell.length_c   1.000
_cell.angle_alpha   90.00
_cell.angle_beta   90.00
_cell.angle_gamma   90.00
#
_symmetry.space_group_name_H-M   'P 1'
#
loop_
_entity.id
_entity.type
_entity.pdbx_description
1 polymer ?
#
loop_
_entity_poly.entity_id
_entity_poly.type
_entity_poly.pdbx_seq_one_letter_code
_entity_poly.pdbx_strand_id
1 'polypeptide(L)'
;MRGAIDALATIEMDEVVRCVCTLPEGNFAAGFDSGTLHIYGSDGVVIRTTALDSRVVGLASLRGVLVAGTSTGGVQAFQDEPLWDRPLESGCEVVTASSLHTVVADGTGQLISLADDGSEVAQAEFGHVTSLTCSPEGVFAAALEDGRLLLLGPALEVLHDSPAAEDDVETISCMAFRHDGVLLVARNSLGMTVDDRPENRLECWHPENGLLNTSELPSRATVLRPTESGTIVGCFDGSLLSLDIGDSDPRLIARLDYQVSQIIQWGDDILVASWFDVFRITTMGEVVWHFEHIGVVEHIIPLAGRVALMGDDRKGKTPPPLVIIDPDSPPRYDDMPVEVENPSVSEEYSGALSDEEQRQVDMRPNTLEGAESILDTLHEDTELEVGPPAIESDLLEDLSAAARAINLPPVADAGEDRTVDVDEEGKATVLLDGERSYDPDGSIGRWAWEDGRGNVIGDTPQVRVRLSGGVHVFHLTVTDDRGASSKSTITIQVR
;
A
#
# COMPACT_ATOMS: atom_id res chain seq x y z
N MET A 1 22.98 2.20 4.16
CA MET A 1 22.34 1.96 5.46
C MET A 1 21.17 2.92 5.52
N ARG A 2 19.93 2.41 5.52
CA ARG A 2 18.73 3.27 5.57
C ARG A 2 18.52 3.62 7.04
N GLY A 3 18.36 4.91 7.33
CA GLY A 3 18.04 5.34 8.69
C GLY A 3 16.63 4.94 9.06
N ALA A 4 16.42 4.46 10.28
CA ALA A 4 15.10 4.15 10.83
C ALA A 4 14.66 5.24 11.82
N ILE A 5 13.36 5.48 11.91
CA ILE A 5 12.78 6.31 12.98
C ILE A 5 11.85 5.48 13.85
N ASP A 6 11.57 5.97 15.06
CA ASP A 6 10.65 5.33 15.99
C ASP A 6 9.23 5.89 15.88
N ALA A 7 8.26 5.07 16.27
CA ALA A 7 6.93 5.53 16.61
C ALA A 7 6.96 6.47 17.83
N LEU A 8 6.22 7.58 17.74
CA LEU A 8 5.92 8.43 18.90
C LEU A 8 4.80 7.84 19.75
N ALA A 9 3.81 7.23 19.11
CA ALA A 9 2.70 6.59 19.77
C ALA A 9 2.16 5.44 18.90
N THR A 10 1.67 4.40 19.57
CA THR A 10 1.00 3.27 18.95
C THR A 10 -0.33 3.08 19.67
N ILE A 11 -1.42 3.11 18.93
CA ILE A 11 -2.79 3.06 19.45
C ILE A 11 -3.45 1.84 18.82
N GLU A 12 -3.83 0.89 19.67
CA GLU A 12 -4.56 -0.31 19.24
C GLU A 12 -5.88 0.07 18.58
N MET A 13 -6.20 -0.64 17.50
CA MET A 13 -7.45 -0.47 16.77
C MET A 13 -8.36 -1.67 17.02
N ASP A 14 -9.67 -1.43 17.04
CA ASP A 14 -10.66 -2.50 17.16
C ASP A 14 -11.07 -3.06 15.80
N GLU A 15 -10.86 -2.28 14.72
CA GLU A 15 -11.28 -2.63 13.37
C GLU A 15 -10.37 -1.98 12.31
N VAL A 16 -10.34 -2.55 11.11
CA VAL A 16 -9.60 -2.03 9.95
C VAL A 16 -10.31 -0.80 9.39
N VAL A 17 -9.53 0.27 9.19
CA VAL A 17 -10.01 1.51 8.59
C VAL A 17 -10.20 1.34 7.09
N ARG A 18 -11.31 1.85 6.54
CA ARG A 18 -11.62 1.79 5.10
C ARG A 18 -11.46 3.10 4.38
N CYS A 19 -11.81 4.17 5.05
CA CYS A 19 -11.77 5.50 4.48
C CYS A 19 -11.39 6.50 5.55
N VAL A 20 -10.67 7.54 5.14
CA VAL A 20 -10.19 8.60 6.02
C VAL A 20 -10.47 9.96 5.40
N CYS A 21 -10.76 10.93 6.25
CA CYS A 21 -10.92 12.32 5.84
C CYS A 21 -10.20 13.23 6.83
N THR A 22 -9.34 14.12 6.33
CA THR A 22 -8.67 15.12 7.16
C THR A 22 -9.65 16.21 7.56
N LEU A 23 -9.56 16.66 8.80
CA LEU A 23 -10.38 17.71 9.38
C LEU A 23 -9.50 18.90 9.81
N PRO A 24 -10.10 20.08 10.07
CA PRO A 24 -9.39 21.22 10.62
C PRO A 24 -8.64 20.88 11.93
N GLU A 25 -7.65 21.72 12.26
CA GLU A 25 -6.85 21.61 13.50
C GLU A 25 -6.00 20.33 13.62
N GLY A 26 -5.81 19.60 12.52
CA GLY A 26 -5.03 18.36 12.50
C GLY A 26 -5.79 17.15 13.06
N ASN A 27 -7.12 17.25 13.17
CA ASN A 27 -7.99 16.13 13.47
C ASN A 27 -8.27 15.35 12.17
N PHE A 28 -8.80 14.14 12.29
CA PHE A 28 -9.23 13.36 11.14
C PHE A 28 -10.36 12.40 11.52
N ALA A 29 -11.14 11.98 10.53
CA ALA A 29 -12.17 10.97 10.68
C ALA A 29 -11.77 9.68 9.99
N ALA A 30 -12.16 8.55 10.57
CA ALA A 30 -11.98 7.21 10.02
C ALA A 30 -13.32 6.45 10.03
N GLY A 31 -13.64 5.82 8.91
CA GLY A 31 -14.80 4.96 8.73
C GLY A 31 -14.42 3.48 8.72
N PHE A 32 -15.30 2.64 9.28
CA PHE A 32 -15.04 1.21 9.49
C PHE A 32 -16.10 0.31 8.84
N ASP A 33 -15.77 -0.97 8.68
CA ASP A 33 -16.65 -1.99 8.09
C ASP A 33 -17.90 -2.28 8.93
N SER A 34 -17.84 -2.07 10.25
CA SER A 34 -18.96 -2.21 11.19
C SER A 34 -20.02 -1.12 11.04
N GLY A 35 -19.73 -0.07 10.28
CA GLY A 35 -20.54 1.16 10.23
C GLY A 35 -20.25 2.11 11.37
N THR A 36 -19.20 1.87 12.16
CA THR A 36 -18.72 2.85 13.13
C THR A 36 -17.92 3.93 12.42
N LEU A 37 -17.96 5.16 12.94
CA LEU A 37 -17.15 6.28 12.53
C LEU A 37 -16.49 6.92 13.74
N HIS A 38 -15.17 7.08 13.69
CA HIS A 38 -14.40 7.72 14.74
C HIS A 38 -13.81 9.04 14.25
N ILE A 39 -13.89 10.06 15.10
CA ILE A 39 -13.14 11.31 14.95
C ILE A 39 -11.97 11.25 15.91
N TYR A 40 -10.76 11.32 15.37
CA TYR A 40 -9.52 11.30 16.11
C TYR A 40 -8.96 12.71 16.24
N GLY A 41 -8.41 12.99 17.42
CA GLY A 41 -7.61 14.19 17.67
C GLY A 41 -6.23 14.10 17.03
N SER A 42 -5.54 15.23 17.00
CA SER A 42 -4.14 15.31 16.55
C SER A 42 -3.15 14.50 17.41
N ASP A 43 -3.59 13.98 18.55
CA ASP A 43 -2.88 13.06 19.45
C ASP A 43 -3.24 11.58 19.20
N GLY A 44 -4.14 11.28 18.25
CA GLY A 44 -4.61 9.93 17.96
C GLY A 44 -5.66 9.41 18.93
N VAL A 45 -6.17 10.24 19.85
CA VAL A 45 -7.24 9.84 20.77
C VAL A 45 -8.59 10.06 20.11
N VAL A 46 -9.50 9.11 20.27
CA VAL A 46 -10.88 9.24 19.78
C VAL A 46 -11.58 10.36 20.56
N ILE A 47 -11.93 11.43 19.85
CA ILE A 47 -12.74 12.56 20.35
C ILE A 47 -14.22 12.16 20.35
N ARG A 48 -14.66 11.43 19.31
CA ARG A 48 -16.07 11.09 19.10
C ARG A 48 -16.22 9.78 18.35
N THR A 49 -17.28 9.05 18.69
CA THR A 49 -17.75 7.87 17.97
C THR A 49 -19.20 8.07 17.56
N THR A 50 -19.50 7.82 16.29
CA THR A 50 -20.84 7.82 15.72
C THR A 50 -21.11 6.46 15.10
N ALA A 51 -22.24 5.84 15.43
CA ALA A 51 -22.67 4.61 14.77
C ALA A 51 -23.59 4.97 13.60
N LEU A 52 -23.21 4.51 12.41
CA LEU A 52 -23.99 4.60 11.18
C LEU A 52 -24.72 3.26 10.95
N ASP A 53 -25.61 3.25 9.95
CA ASP A 53 -26.51 2.13 9.70
C ASP A 53 -25.84 0.92 9.02
N SER A 54 -24.73 1.13 8.31
CA SER A 54 -24.01 0.15 7.53
C SER A 54 -22.57 0.58 7.28
N ARG A 55 -21.77 -0.29 6.64
CA ARG A 55 -20.35 -0.07 6.35
C ARG A 55 -20.10 1.33 5.78
N VAL A 56 -19.09 2.01 6.30
CA VAL A 56 -18.67 3.33 5.79
C VAL A 56 -17.83 3.14 4.53
N VAL A 57 -18.32 3.63 3.39
CA VAL A 57 -17.64 3.49 2.09
C VAL A 57 -16.76 4.70 1.76
N GLY A 58 -17.08 5.87 2.29
CA GLY A 58 -16.32 7.08 2.02
C GLY A 58 -16.66 8.21 2.97
N LEU A 59 -15.70 9.14 3.10
CA LEU A 59 -15.79 10.31 3.94
C LEU A 59 -15.35 11.54 3.16
N ALA A 60 -16.08 12.63 3.32
CA ALA A 60 -15.75 13.91 2.72
C ALA A 60 -16.04 15.06 3.69
N SER A 61 -15.30 16.17 3.56
CA SER A 61 -15.48 17.35 4.40
C SER A 61 -15.92 18.55 3.56
N LEU A 62 -17.12 19.06 3.82
CA LEU A 62 -17.68 20.25 3.20
C LEU A 62 -17.72 21.39 4.23
N ARG A 63 -16.81 22.37 4.11
CA ARG A 63 -16.76 23.56 5.00
C ARG A 63 -16.73 23.22 6.50
N GLY A 64 -16.09 22.10 6.87
CA GLY A 64 -16.00 21.63 8.25
C GLY A 64 -17.18 20.77 8.72
N VAL A 65 -18.16 20.52 7.85
CA VAL A 65 -19.17 19.47 8.03
C VAL A 65 -18.62 18.18 7.46
N LEU A 66 -18.66 17.11 8.25
CA LEU A 66 -18.26 15.78 7.81
C LEU A 66 -19.46 15.09 7.18
N VAL A 67 -19.25 14.52 6.00
CA VAL A 67 -20.25 13.77 5.25
C VAL A 67 -19.75 12.33 5.11
N ALA A 68 -20.57 11.38 5.55
CA ALA A 68 -20.27 9.96 5.47
C ALA A 68 -21.25 9.25 4.53
N GLY A 69 -20.70 8.48 3.60
CA GLY A 69 -21.44 7.57 2.73
C GLY A 69 -21.42 6.15 3.29
N THR A 70 -22.55 5.45 3.21
CA THR A 70 -22.72 4.09 3.73
C THR A 70 -23.19 3.11 2.66
N SER A 71 -22.79 1.85 2.76
CA SER A 71 -22.92 0.86 1.68
C SER A 71 -24.36 0.47 1.34
N THR A 72 -25.27 0.49 2.31
CA THR A 72 -26.69 0.10 2.09
C THR A 72 -27.69 1.19 2.50
N GLY A 73 -27.21 2.24 3.15
CA GLY A 73 -28.03 3.32 3.65
C GLY A 73 -28.11 4.47 2.67
N GLY A 74 -27.16 5.38 2.79
CA GLY A 74 -27.11 6.62 2.02
C GLY A 74 -26.01 7.52 2.55
N VAL A 75 -26.33 8.80 2.66
CA VAL A 75 -25.36 9.84 3.01
C VAL A 75 -25.84 10.61 4.21
N GLN A 76 -24.99 10.73 5.22
CA GLN A 76 -25.28 11.46 6.45
C GLN A 76 -24.24 12.54 6.67
N ALA A 77 -24.70 13.75 6.95
CA ALA A 77 -23.83 14.86 7.32
C ALA A 77 -23.98 15.20 8.80
N PHE A 78 -22.86 15.46 9.44
CA PHE A 78 -22.80 15.77 10.86
C PHE A 78 -21.60 16.65 11.17
N GLN A 79 -21.73 17.38 12.27
CA GLN A 79 -20.64 18.13 12.88
C GLN A 79 -20.53 17.68 14.33
N ASP A 80 -21.34 18.30 15.20
CA ASP A 80 -21.55 17.80 16.57
C ASP A 80 -22.74 16.85 16.65
N GLU A 81 -23.82 17.21 15.98
CA GLU A 81 -25.04 16.41 15.86
C GLU A 81 -25.31 16.12 14.38
N PRO A 82 -26.12 15.09 14.08
CA PRO A 82 -26.61 14.87 12.72
C PRO A 82 -27.30 16.13 12.19
N LEU A 83 -26.83 16.65 11.06
CA LEU A 83 -27.39 17.83 10.41
C LEU A 83 -28.51 17.42 9.45
N TRP A 84 -28.23 16.44 8.60
CA TRP A 84 -29.18 15.90 7.63
C TRP A 84 -28.80 14.47 7.24
N ASP A 85 -29.80 13.76 6.72
CA ASP A 85 -29.72 12.39 6.23
C ASP A 85 -30.40 12.32 4.87
N ARG A 86 -29.71 11.70 3.90
CA ARG A 86 -30.20 11.47 2.55
C ARG A 86 -30.09 9.96 2.25
N PRO A 87 -31.19 9.20 2.34
CA PRO A 87 -31.18 7.79 2.02
C PRO A 87 -30.98 7.58 0.51
N LEU A 88 -30.23 6.54 0.13
CA LEU A 88 -29.99 6.10 -1.24
C LEU A 88 -30.43 4.64 -1.37
N GLU A 89 -31.43 4.35 -2.20
CA GLU A 89 -32.03 3.01 -2.25
C GLU A 89 -31.04 1.89 -2.62
N SER A 90 -30.00 2.24 -3.37
CA SER A 90 -28.94 1.30 -3.82
C SER A 90 -27.63 1.48 -3.05
N GLY A 91 -27.63 2.25 -1.96
CA GLY A 91 -26.44 2.55 -1.18
C GLY A 91 -25.50 3.55 -1.84
N CYS A 92 -24.54 4.04 -1.06
CA CYS A 92 -23.46 4.88 -1.54
C CYS A 92 -22.28 4.01 -1.98
N GLU A 93 -21.65 4.35 -3.11
CA GLU A 93 -20.40 3.72 -3.55
C GLU A 93 -19.22 4.66 -3.37
N VAL A 94 -19.37 5.92 -3.80
CA VAL A 94 -18.32 6.94 -3.72
C VAL A 94 -18.91 8.26 -3.27
N VAL A 95 -18.22 8.96 -2.38
CA VAL A 95 -18.56 10.32 -1.94
C VAL A 95 -17.35 11.22 -2.05
N THR A 96 -17.54 12.45 -2.55
CA THR A 96 -16.52 13.49 -2.59
C THR A 96 -17.15 14.85 -2.28
N ALA A 97 -16.36 15.80 -1.78
CA ALA A 97 -16.85 17.13 -1.47
C ALA A 97 -15.90 18.22 -1.95
N SER A 98 -16.47 19.16 -2.70
CA SER A 98 -15.80 20.40 -3.10
C SER A 98 -15.96 21.48 -2.02
N SER A 99 -15.57 22.72 -2.30
CA SER A 99 -15.87 23.85 -1.42
C SER A 99 -17.35 24.30 -1.45
N LEU A 100 -18.12 23.78 -2.42
CA LEU A 100 -19.49 24.21 -2.71
C LEU A 100 -20.52 23.12 -2.44
N HIS A 101 -20.34 21.95 -3.07
CA HIS A 101 -21.28 20.83 -3.03
C HIS A 101 -20.57 19.51 -2.66
N THR A 102 -21.34 18.58 -2.12
CA THR A 102 -20.98 17.16 -2.00
C THR A 102 -21.56 16.41 -3.18
N VAL A 103 -20.77 15.57 -3.84
CA VAL A 103 -21.26 14.70 -4.91
C VAL A 103 -21.12 13.25 -4.49
N VAL A 104 -22.17 12.48 -4.78
CA VAL A 104 -22.30 11.09 -4.38
C VAL A 104 -22.66 10.26 -5.60
N ALA A 105 -22.01 9.11 -5.73
CA ALA A 105 -22.37 8.05 -6.66
C ALA A 105 -23.08 6.92 -5.91
N ASP A 106 -24.23 6.49 -6.43
CA ASP A 106 -24.97 5.35 -5.90
C ASP A 106 -24.68 4.05 -6.67
N GLY A 107 -25.14 2.92 -6.12
CA GLY A 107 -24.97 1.58 -6.72
C GLY A 107 -25.64 1.35 -8.07
N THR A 108 -26.41 2.31 -8.59
CA THR A 108 -27.01 2.24 -9.93
C THR A 108 -26.20 3.00 -10.97
N GLY A 109 -25.18 3.76 -10.56
CA GLY A 109 -24.44 4.64 -11.44
C GLY A 109 -25.04 6.03 -11.58
N GLN A 110 -25.87 6.43 -10.61
CA GLN A 110 -26.42 7.78 -10.53
C GLN A 110 -25.50 8.68 -9.70
N LEU A 111 -25.24 9.88 -10.22
CA LEU A 111 -24.57 10.97 -9.53
C LEU A 111 -25.60 11.96 -8.98
N ILE A 112 -25.44 12.32 -7.71
CA ILE A 112 -26.29 13.28 -7.00
C ILE A 112 -25.39 14.36 -6.40
N SER A 113 -25.67 15.62 -6.74
CA SER A 113 -25.01 16.80 -6.19
C SER A 113 -25.88 17.38 -5.07
N LEU A 114 -25.31 17.46 -3.87
CA LEU A 114 -25.97 17.89 -2.63
C LEU A 114 -25.35 19.20 -2.13
N ALA A 115 -26.22 20.13 -1.72
CA ALA A 115 -25.83 21.35 -1.03
C ALA A 115 -25.40 21.07 0.43
N ASP A 116 -24.96 22.11 1.14
CA ASP A 116 -24.55 22.03 2.53
C ASP A 116 -25.70 21.69 3.51
N ASP A 117 -26.94 22.00 3.12
CA ASP A 117 -28.16 21.64 3.86
C ASP A 117 -28.74 20.26 3.48
N GLY A 118 -28.06 19.53 2.59
CA GLY A 118 -28.49 18.22 2.10
C GLY A 118 -29.56 18.27 1.01
N SER A 119 -29.95 19.47 0.55
CA SER A 119 -30.85 19.60 -0.58
C SER A 119 -30.17 19.20 -1.89
N GLU A 120 -30.95 18.57 -2.78
CA GLU A 120 -30.48 18.15 -4.09
C GLU A 120 -30.37 19.35 -5.03
N VAL A 121 -29.16 19.58 -5.54
CA VAL A 121 -28.86 20.63 -6.52
C VAL A 121 -29.03 20.09 -7.94
N ALA A 122 -28.53 18.87 -8.19
CA ALA A 122 -28.59 18.22 -9.48
C ALA A 122 -28.49 16.70 -9.35
N GLN A 123 -29.00 16.00 -10.36
CA GLN A 123 -28.96 14.54 -10.47
C GLN A 123 -28.76 14.15 -11.93
N ALA A 124 -27.87 13.18 -12.18
CA ALA A 124 -27.58 12.67 -13.52
C ALA A 124 -27.15 11.20 -13.46
N GLU A 125 -27.36 10.44 -14.53
CA GLU A 125 -27.02 9.01 -14.62
C GLU A 125 -26.00 8.80 -15.73
N PHE A 126 -24.88 8.15 -15.41
CA PHE A 126 -23.76 7.96 -16.34
C PHE A 126 -23.23 6.52 -16.41
N GLY A 127 -23.66 5.66 -15.49
CA GLY A 127 -23.15 4.29 -15.33
C GLY A 127 -22.33 4.12 -14.05
N HIS A 128 -21.85 2.90 -13.79
CA HIS A 128 -21.17 2.58 -12.54
C HIS A 128 -19.84 3.34 -12.40
N VAL A 129 -19.75 4.15 -11.34
CA VAL A 129 -18.63 5.08 -11.10
C VAL A 129 -17.60 4.40 -10.20
N THR A 130 -16.40 4.19 -10.71
CA THR A 130 -15.30 3.54 -9.98
C THR A 130 -14.48 4.52 -9.15
N SER A 131 -14.39 5.78 -9.58
CA SER A 131 -13.67 6.82 -8.85
C SER A 131 -14.27 8.20 -9.14
N LEU A 132 -14.32 9.04 -8.11
CA LEU A 132 -14.86 10.39 -8.17
C LEU A 132 -13.94 11.35 -7.43
N THR A 133 -13.57 12.45 -8.09
CA THR A 133 -12.76 13.51 -7.48
C THR A 133 -13.33 14.88 -7.84
N CYS A 134 -12.98 15.89 -7.06
CA CYS A 134 -13.51 17.24 -7.23
C CYS A 134 -12.41 18.30 -7.14
N SER A 135 -12.57 19.35 -7.94
CA SER A 135 -11.75 20.55 -7.84
C SER A 135 -12.28 21.45 -6.72
N PRO A 136 -11.43 22.32 -6.15
CA PRO A 136 -11.88 23.33 -5.19
C PRO A 136 -12.98 24.25 -5.74
N GLU A 137 -13.03 24.45 -7.05
CA GLU A 137 -13.98 25.33 -7.75
C GLU A 137 -15.32 24.64 -8.06
N GLY A 138 -15.47 23.34 -7.76
CA GLY A 138 -16.71 22.59 -7.95
C GLY A 138 -16.84 21.90 -9.31
N VAL A 139 -15.73 21.70 -10.03
CA VAL A 139 -15.68 20.80 -11.18
C VAL A 139 -15.45 19.37 -10.66
N PHE A 140 -16.18 18.40 -11.20
CA PHE A 140 -16.07 17.00 -10.80
C PHE A 140 -15.47 16.18 -11.94
N ALA A 141 -14.72 15.14 -11.58
CA ALA A 141 -14.24 14.14 -12.52
C ALA A 141 -14.70 12.77 -12.07
N ALA A 142 -15.39 12.05 -12.95
CA ALA A 142 -15.90 10.71 -12.73
C ALA A 142 -15.22 9.75 -13.70
N ALA A 143 -14.65 8.67 -13.16
CA ALA A 143 -14.19 7.51 -13.90
C ALA A 143 -15.25 6.42 -13.83
N LEU A 144 -15.56 5.83 -14.97
CA LEU A 144 -16.55 4.77 -15.11
C LEU A 144 -15.85 3.40 -15.24
N GLU A 145 -16.59 2.33 -14.96
CA GLU A 145 -16.10 0.95 -15.07
C GLU A 145 -15.69 0.57 -16.51
N ASP A 146 -16.31 1.20 -17.51
CA ASP A 146 -16.01 0.99 -18.93
C ASP A 146 -14.79 1.78 -19.45
N GLY A 147 -14.07 2.48 -18.56
CA GLY A 147 -12.89 3.27 -18.90
C GLY A 147 -13.18 4.70 -19.38
N ARG A 148 -14.45 5.11 -19.43
CA ARG A 148 -14.84 6.47 -19.80
C ARG A 148 -14.53 7.46 -18.68
N LEU A 149 -14.00 8.62 -19.06
CA LEU A 149 -13.78 9.78 -18.21
C LEU A 149 -14.83 10.86 -18.50
N LEU A 150 -15.47 11.36 -17.46
CA LEU A 150 -16.36 12.52 -17.53
C LEU A 150 -15.81 13.66 -16.67
N LEU A 151 -15.68 14.85 -17.26
CA LEU A 151 -15.56 16.10 -16.51
C LEU A 151 -16.93 16.76 -16.46
N LEU A 152 -17.40 17.04 -15.25
CA LEU A 152 -18.73 17.56 -14.97
C LEU A 152 -18.64 18.90 -14.27
N GLY A 153 -19.54 19.81 -14.60
CA GLY A 153 -19.69 21.07 -13.89
C GLY A 153 -20.46 20.93 -12.57
N PRO A 154 -20.63 22.03 -11.81
CA PRO A 154 -21.26 22.02 -10.49
C PRO A 154 -22.69 21.46 -10.46
N ALA A 155 -23.41 21.53 -11.58
CA ALA A 155 -24.78 21.02 -11.74
C ALA A 155 -24.82 19.69 -12.52
N LEU A 156 -23.70 18.96 -12.54
CA LEU A 156 -23.52 17.68 -13.24
C LEU A 156 -23.71 17.77 -14.75
N GLU A 157 -23.57 18.96 -15.34
CA GLU A 157 -23.49 19.14 -16.78
C GLU A 157 -22.17 18.60 -17.33
N VAL A 158 -22.22 17.86 -18.43
CA VAL A 158 -21.00 17.30 -19.04
C VAL A 158 -20.21 18.42 -19.72
N LEU A 159 -19.02 18.70 -19.18
CA LEU A 159 -18.05 19.63 -19.77
C LEU A 159 -17.20 18.91 -20.82
N HIS A 160 -16.67 17.75 -20.45
CA HIS A 160 -15.91 16.89 -21.35
C HIS A 160 -16.27 15.42 -21.15
N ASP A 161 -16.24 14.70 -22.26
CA ASP A 161 -16.56 13.28 -22.36
C ASP A 161 -15.47 12.60 -23.16
N SER A 162 -14.74 11.71 -22.50
CA SER A 162 -13.65 10.95 -23.09
C SER A 162 -13.91 9.46 -22.91
N PRO A 163 -14.51 8.78 -23.91
CA PRO A 163 -14.73 7.35 -23.85
C PRO A 163 -13.42 6.57 -23.87
N ALA A 164 -13.47 5.32 -23.45
CA ALA A 164 -12.44 4.35 -23.78
C ALA A 164 -12.37 4.17 -25.31
N ALA A 165 -11.21 3.78 -25.80
CA ALA A 165 -11.02 3.47 -27.20
C ALA A 165 -11.91 2.30 -27.67
N GLU A 166 -12.52 2.40 -28.85
CA GLU A 166 -13.42 1.35 -29.37
C GLU A 166 -12.72 0.01 -29.64
N ASP A 167 -11.41 0.05 -29.87
CA ASP A 167 -10.57 -1.09 -30.20
C ASP A 167 -9.81 -1.66 -28.99
N ASP A 168 -10.03 -1.11 -27.80
CA ASP A 168 -9.25 -1.41 -26.60
C ASP A 168 -10.12 -1.46 -25.34
N VAL A 169 -9.61 -2.07 -24.28
CA VAL A 169 -10.20 -1.99 -22.94
C VAL A 169 -9.31 -1.08 -22.12
N GLU A 170 -9.80 0.12 -21.83
CA GLU A 170 -9.08 1.07 -21.00
C GLU A 170 -9.69 1.13 -19.60
N THR A 171 -8.86 1.40 -18.60
CA THR A 171 -9.29 1.65 -17.22
C THR A 171 -8.60 2.91 -16.69
N ILE A 172 -9.25 3.59 -15.76
CA ILE A 172 -8.68 4.75 -15.07
C ILE A 172 -8.26 4.30 -13.67
N SER A 173 -6.96 4.40 -13.37
CA SER A 173 -6.40 3.94 -12.10
C SER A 173 -6.42 4.99 -11.02
N CYS A 174 -6.19 6.26 -11.39
CA CYS A 174 -6.16 7.35 -10.43
C CYS A 174 -6.46 8.69 -11.11
N MET A 175 -7.05 9.60 -10.33
CA MET A 175 -7.39 10.96 -10.75
C MET A 175 -7.07 11.95 -9.64
N ALA A 176 -6.53 13.11 -9.99
CA ALA A 176 -6.28 14.18 -9.03
C ALA A 176 -6.38 15.56 -9.68
N PHE A 177 -7.07 16.48 -9.03
CA PHE A 177 -7.06 17.89 -9.43
C PHE A 177 -5.84 18.61 -8.87
N ARG A 178 -5.21 19.40 -9.73
CA ARG A 178 -4.25 20.42 -9.33
C ARG A 178 -4.94 21.65 -8.77
N HIS A 179 -4.17 22.48 -8.10
CA HIS A 179 -4.65 23.74 -7.51
C HIS A 179 -5.13 24.76 -8.56
N ASP A 180 -4.70 24.63 -9.82
CA ASP A 180 -5.08 25.49 -10.95
C ASP A 180 -6.29 24.96 -11.73
N GLY A 181 -6.96 23.91 -11.23
CA GLY A 181 -8.15 23.34 -11.83
C GLY A 181 -7.87 22.31 -12.94
N VAL A 182 -6.61 22.08 -13.31
CA VAL A 182 -6.26 21.01 -14.26
C VAL A 182 -6.42 19.64 -13.59
N LEU A 183 -7.15 18.76 -14.25
CA LEU A 183 -7.31 17.36 -13.84
C LEU A 183 -6.17 16.51 -14.42
N LEU A 184 -5.56 15.71 -13.56
CA LEU A 184 -4.61 14.66 -13.93
C LEU A 184 -5.33 13.32 -13.89
N VAL A 185 -5.21 12.53 -14.95
CA VAL A 185 -5.87 11.21 -15.07
C VAL A 185 -4.85 10.19 -15.53
N ALA A 186 -4.62 9.14 -14.75
CA ALA A 186 -3.84 8.00 -15.21
C ALA A 186 -4.77 6.97 -15.84
N ARG A 187 -4.57 6.72 -17.13
CA ARG A 187 -5.32 5.72 -17.89
C ARG A 187 -4.41 4.58 -18.33
N ASN A 188 -4.94 3.37 -18.29
CA ASN A 188 -4.24 2.14 -18.58
C ASN A 188 -5.01 1.36 -19.64
N SER A 189 -4.33 0.99 -20.71
CA SER A 189 -4.80 0.04 -21.72
C SER A 189 -4.51 -1.38 -21.22
N LEU A 190 -5.50 -2.27 -21.36
CA LEU A 190 -5.39 -3.69 -21.02
C LEU A 190 -5.31 -4.58 -22.27
N GLY A 191 -5.59 -4.03 -23.45
CA GLY A 191 -5.57 -4.73 -24.72
C GLY A 191 -4.25 -4.60 -25.49
N MET A 192 -4.12 -5.36 -26.58
CA MET A 192 -3.09 -5.07 -27.57
C MET A 192 -3.53 -3.84 -28.35
N THR A 193 -2.92 -2.69 -28.08
CA THR A 193 -3.15 -1.48 -28.85
C THR A 193 -2.85 -1.75 -30.33
N VAL A 194 -3.78 -1.38 -31.21
CA VAL A 194 -3.61 -1.52 -32.67
C VAL A 194 -2.77 -0.36 -33.23
N ASP A 195 -2.49 0.65 -32.41
CA ASP A 195 -1.80 1.89 -32.73
C ASP A 195 -0.67 2.25 -31.74
N ASP A 196 -0.04 3.41 -31.94
CA ASP A 196 1.11 3.88 -31.16
C ASP A 196 0.74 4.50 -29.79
N ARG A 197 -0.47 4.23 -29.27
CA ARG A 197 -0.88 4.77 -27.96
C ARG A 197 -0.10 4.08 -26.84
N PRO A 198 0.36 4.83 -25.81
CA PRO A 198 1.02 4.21 -24.68
C PRO A 198 0.06 3.35 -23.86
N GLU A 199 0.55 2.19 -23.40
CA GLU A 199 -0.20 1.29 -22.53
C GLU A 199 -0.59 1.99 -21.23
N ASN A 200 0.36 2.67 -20.59
CA ASN A 200 0.16 3.42 -19.38
C ASN A 200 0.43 4.90 -19.69
N ARG A 201 -0.55 5.77 -19.40
CA ARG A 201 -0.41 7.20 -19.73
C ARG A 201 -1.05 8.10 -18.69
N LEU A 202 -0.47 9.30 -18.57
CA LEU A 202 -1.03 10.41 -17.82
C LEU A 202 -1.66 11.41 -18.81
N GLU A 203 -2.94 11.68 -18.64
CA GLU A 203 -3.69 12.69 -19.38
C GLU A 203 -3.90 13.93 -18.49
N CYS A 204 -3.71 15.12 -19.06
CA CYS A 204 -3.96 16.40 -18.39
C CYS A 204 -5.16 17.08 -19.04
N TRP A 205 -6.23 17.32 -18.28
CA TRP A 205 -7.49 17.87 -18.78
C TRP A 205 -7.80 19.22 -18.14
N HIS A 206 -8.15 20.21 -18.96
CA HIS A 206 -8.68 21.50 -18.49
C HIS A 206 -10.20 21.53 -18.66
N PRO A 207 -10.98 22.05 -17.68
CA PRO A 207 -12.45 22.07 -17.76
C PRO A 207 -13.03 22.81 -18.96
N GLU A 208 -12.30 23.79 -19.51
CA GLU A 208 -12.73 24.56 -20.69
C GLU A 208 -12.00 24.16 -21.99
N ASN A 209 -10.74 23.72 -21.89
CA ASN A 209 -9.89 23.50 -23.08
C ASN A 209 -9.84 22.02 -23.49
N GLY A 210 -10.39 21.11 -22.68
CA GLY A 210 -10.30 19.68 -22.89
C GLY A 210 -8.90 19.14 -22.60
N LEU A 211 -8.49 18.13 -23.36
CA LEU A 211 -7.20 17.47 -23.21
C LEU A 211 -6.05 18.43 -23.59
N LEU A 212 -5.20 18.75 -22.62
CA LEU A 212 -4.02 19.60 -22.78
C LEU A 212 -2.78 18.82 -23.22
N ASN A 213 -2.53 17.67 -22.60
CA ASN A 213 -1.33 16.86 -22.84
C ASN A 213 -1.55 15.39 -22.47
N THR A 214 -0.75 14.52 -23.08
CA THR A 214 -0.64 13.10 -22.74
C THR A 214 0.84 12.73 -22.65
N SER A 215 1.22 12.06 -21.57
CA SER A 215 2.59 11.59 -21.34
C SER A 215 2.59 10.09 -21.06
N GLU A 216 3.57 9.38 -21.59
CA GLU A 216 3.75 7.94 -21.36
C GLU A 216 4.32 7.67 -19.96
N LEU A 217 3.82 6.61 -19.32
CA LEU A 217 4.31 6.14 -18.03
C LEU A 217 4.93 4.75 -18.19
N PRO A 218 6.05 4.45 -17.51
CA PRO A 218 6.72 3.15 -17.61
C PRO A 218 5.95 2.01 -16.94
N SER A 219 5.00 2.34 -16.06
CA SER A 219 4.17 1.38 -15.32
C SER A 219 2.86 2.05 -14.92
N ARG A 220 1.84 1.25 -14.62
CA ARG A 220 0.54 1.71 -14.11
C ARG A 220 0.72 2.60 -12.89
N ALA A 221 0.19 3.82 -12.96
CA ALA A 221 0.14 4.70 -11.80
C ALA A 221 -0.87 4.17 -10.77
N THR A 222 -0.48 4.20 -9.51
CA THR A 222 -1.33 3.84 -8.36
C THR A 222 -1.76 5.09 -7.59
N VAL A 223 -0.96 6.16 -7.63
CA VAL A 223 -1.26 7.42 -6.95
C VAL A 223 -0.68 8.60 -7.72
N LEU A 224 -1.45 9.70 -7.77
CA LEU A 224 -1.03 10.99 -8.31
C LEU A 224 -1.00 12.02 -7.19
N ARG A 225 0.15 12.66 -7.01
CA ARG A 225 0.29 13.80 -6.10
C ARG A 225 0.57 15.07 -6.89
N PRO A 226 -0.44 15.94 -7.09
CA PRO A 226 -0.27 17.21 -7.78
C PRO A 226 0.84 18.07 -7.17
N THR A 227 1.62 18.74 -8.02
CA THR A 227 2.61 19.77 -7.66
C THR A 227 2.24 21.10 -8.31
N GLU A 228 3.02 22.15 -8.10
CA GLU A 228 2.78 23.46 -8.74
C GLU A 228 2.90 23.40 -10.26
N SER A 229 3.91 22.69 -10.77
CA SER A 229 4.22 22.58 -12.20
C SER A 229 3.68 21.30 -12.83
N GLY A 230 3.40 20.26 -12.03
CA GLY A 230 3.17 18.92 -12.55
C GLY A 230 2.46 17.99 -11.58
N THR A 231 3.01 16.79 -11.46
CA THR A 231 2.65 15.77 -10.49
C THR A 231 3.84 14.89 -10.15
N ILE A 232 3.80 14.33 -8.95
CA ILE A 232 4.58 13.15 -8.60
C ILE A 232 3.68 11.93 -8.82
N VAL A 233 4.20 10.90 -9.47
CA VAL A 233 3.48 9.66 -9.79
C VAL A 233 4.11 8.52 -9.01
N GLY A 234 3.30 7.80 -8.25
CA GLY A 234 3.66 6.50 -7.69
C GLY A 234 3.17 5.40 -8.61
N CYS A 235 4.02 4.42 -8.90
CA CYS A 235 3.73 3.31 -9.80
C CYS A 235 3.57 1.99 -9.06
N PHE A 236 2.88 1.05 -9.73
CA PHE A 236 2.70 -0.32 -9.26
C PHE A 236 4.03 -1.08 -9.12
N ASP A 237 5.01 -0.81 -9.97
CA ASP A 237 6.35 -1.42 -9.91
C ASP A 237 7.30 -0.78 -8.88
N GLY A 238 6.80 0.13 -8.04
CA GLY A 238 7.57 0.85 -7.03
C GLY A 238 8.33 2.07 -7.55
N SER A 239 8.21 2.42 -8.84
CA SER A 239 8.81 3.64 -9.38
C SER A 239 8.12 4.90 -8.84
N LEU A 240 8.92 5.90 -8.47
CA LEU A 240 8.48 7.26 -8.13
C LEU A 240 8.97 8.22 -9.19
N LEU A 241 8.04 8.91 -9.86
CA LEU A 241 8.33 9.76 -11.00
C LEU A 241 7.91 11.20 -10.74
N SER A 242 8.65 12.16 -11.26
CA SER A 242 8.26 13.57 -11.35
C SER A 242 7.93 13.89 -12.80
N LEU A 243 6.79 14.52 -13.06
CA LEU A 243 6.38 14.89 -14.41
C LEU A 243 5.72 16.26 -14.39
N ASP A 244 6.30 17.22 -15.12
CA ASP A 244 5.69 18.54 -15.34
C ASP A 244 4.67 18.48 -16.47
N ILE A 245 3.62 19.31 -16.39
CA ILE A 245 2.63 19.34 -17.46
C ILE A 245 3.26 19.89 -18.74
N GLY A 246 3.13 19.12 -19.82
CA GLY A 246 3.71 19.44 -21.12
C GLY A 246 5.01 18.71 -21.40
N ASP A 247 5.64 18.13 -20.38
CA ASP A 247 6.80 17.26 -20.58
C ASP A 247 6.34 15.89 -21.11
N SER A 248 7.13 15.34 -22.03
CA SER A 248 6.87 14.02 -22.61
C SER A 248 7.45 12.89 -21.75
N ASP A 249 8.59 13.14 -21.11
CA ASP A 249 9.36 12.12 -20.38
C ASP A 249 9.34 12.37 -18.87
N PRO A 250 8.87 11.41 -18.06
CA PRO A 250 8.93 11.51 -16.61
C PRO A 250 10.37 11.33 -16.08
N ARG A 251 10.72 12.12 -15.07
CA ARG A 251 12.00 12.00 -14.34
C ARG A 251 11.86 11.02 -13.18
N LEU A 252 12.64 9.94 -13.18
CA LEU A 252 12.72 9.02 -12.03
C LEU A 252 13.31 9.72 -10.80
N ILE A 253 12.57 9.73 -9.69
CA ILE A 253 13.01 10.19 -8.37
C ILE A 253 13.69 9.04 -7.65
N ALA A 254 12.98 7.92 -7.46
CA ALA A 254 13.48 6.73 -6.78
C ALA A 254 12.75 5.47 -7.24
N ARG A 255 13.30 4.29 -6.95
CA ARG A 255 12.64 3.00 -7.15
C ARG A 255 12.59 2.25 -5.83
N LEU A 256 11.38 1.95 -5.40
CA LEU A 256 11.09 1.15 -4.21
C LEU A 256 10.91 -0.31 -4.60
N ASP A 257 10.97 -1.19 -3.61
CA ASP A 257 10.90 -2.64 -3.83
C ASP A 257 9.46 -3.13 -4.09
N TYR A 258 8.46 -2.33 -3.72
CA TYR A 258 7.04 -2.67 -3.79
C TYR A 258 6.20 -1.50 -4.33
N GLN A 259 4.94 -1.81 -4.68
CA GLN A 259 3.98 -0.81 -5.16
C GLN A 259 3.86 0.40 -4.22
N VAL A 260 3.72 1.59 -4.81
CA VAL A 260 3.44 2.80 -4.03
C VAL A 260 1.95 2.89 -3.75
N SER A 261 1.54 3.01 -2.48
CA SER A 261 0.12 3.12 -2.09
C SER A 261 -0.31 4.57 -1.87
N GLN A 262 0.58 5.43 -1.36
CA GLN A 262 0.26 6.84 -1.12
C GLN A 262 1.51 7.73 -1.15
N ILE A 263 1.33 8.99 -1.58
CA ILE A 263 2.34 10.04 -1.54
C ILE A 263 1.73 11.29 -0.90
N ILE A 264 2.40 11.88 0.10
CA ILE A 264 2.06 13.19 0.65
C ILE A 264 3.28 14.12 0.65
N GLN A 265 3.03 15.42 0.48
CA GLN A 265 4.07 16.45 0.58
C GLN A 265 4.42 16.69 2.05
N TRP A 266 5.71 16.76 2.37
CA TRP A 266 6.21 17.10 3.71
C TRP A 266 7.36 18.10 3.64
N GLY A 267 7.06 19.38 3.85
CA GLY A 267 8.04 20.46 3.61
C GLY A 267 8.52 20.43 2.16
N ASP A 268 9.84 20.35 1.97
CA ASP A 268 10.48 20.22 0.64
C ASP A 268 10.61 18.76 0.16
N ASP A 269 10.30 17.80 1.03
CA ASP A 269 10.40 16.35 0.79
C ASP A 269 9.02 15.73 0.55
N ILE A 270 9.00 14.42 0.29
CA ILE A 270 7.79 13.62 0.19
C ILE A 270 7.82 12.46 1.19
N LEU A 271 6.65 12.12 1.73
CA LEU A 271 6.43 10.86 2.42
C LEU A 271 5.72 9.89 1.48
N VAL A 272 6.25 8.68 1.40
CA VAL A 272 5.79 7.65 0.46
C VAL A 272 5.50 6.37 1.23
N ALA A 273 4.27 5.88 1.13
CA ALA A 273 3.91 4.54 1.59
C ALA A 273 4.12 3.53 0.46
N SER A 274 4.81 2.44 0.78
CA SER A 274 5.03 1.32 -0.12
C SER A 274 4.99 0.03 0.68
N TRP A 275 3.89 -0.71 0.51
CA TRP A 275 3.59 -1.92 1.28
C TRP A 275 3.65 -1.69 2.81
N PHE A 276 4.60 -2.29 3.53
CA PHE A 276 4.75 -2.16 4.99
C PHE A 276 5.55 -0.92 5.36
N ASP A 277 6.26 -0.31 4.40
CA ASP A 277 7.21 0.76 4.67
C ASP A 277 6.64 2.14 4.37
N VAL A 278 7.05 3.11 5.18
CA VAL A 278 6.91 4.53 4.91
C VAL A 278 8.29 5.15 4.80
N PHE A 279 8.54 5.87 3.72
CA PHE A 279 9.81 6.52 3.43
C PHE A 279 9.65 8.03 3.47
N ARG A 280 10.65 8.74 4.00
CA ARG A 280 10.88 10.15 3.65
C ARG A 280 11.93 10.22 2.56
N ILE A 281 11.54 10.79 1.42
CA ILE A 281 12.39 10.86 0.24
C ILE A 281 12.49 12.31 -0.20
N THR A 282 13.71 12.78 -0.45
CA THR A 282 13.92 14.13 -0.99
C THR A 282 13.45 14.18 -2.45
N THR A 283 13.14 15.38 -2.95
CA THR A 283 12.78 15.58 -4.36
C THR A 283 13.91 15.23 -5.35
N MET A 284 15.12 14.99 -4.85
CA MET A 284 16.28 14.52 -5.62
C MET A 284 16.46 12.99 -5.57
N GLY A 285 15.60 12.26 -4.85
CA GLY A 285 15.63 10.80 -4.80
C GLY A 285 16.40 10.18 -3.64
N GLU A 286 16.89 10.99 -2.70
CA GLU A 286 17.60 10.49 -1.53
C GLU A 286 16.60 10.04 -0.45
N VAL A 287 16.74 8.80 0.03
CA VAL A 287 15.94 8.28 1.15
C VAL A 287 16.56 8.80 2.45
N VAL A 288 15.84 9.68 3.15
CA VAL A 288 16.24 10.26 4.43
C VAL A 288 16.11 9.23 5.55
N TRP A 289 14.94 8.57 5.61
CA TRP A 289 14.66 7.48 6.54
C TRP A 289 13.53 6.58 6.02
N HIS A 290 13.38 5.42 6.62
CA HIS A 290 12.21 4.55 6.50
C HIS A 290 11.60 4.20 7.87
N PHE A 291 10.35 3.80 7.87
CA PHE A 291 9.61 3.30 9.02
C PHE A 291 8.83 2.06 8.59
N GLU A 292 9.04 0.93 9.27
CA GLU A 292 8.31 -0.31 9.00
C GLU A 292 7.07 -0.38 9.89
N HIS A 293 5.91 -0.48 9.25
CA HIS A 293 4.62 -0.64 9.89
C HIS A 293 4.19 -2.11 9.85
N ILE A 294 3.55 -2.60 10.92
CA ILE A 294 3.20 -4.03 11.04
C ILE A 294 2.15 -4.51 10.03
N GLY A 295 1.41 -3.58 9.42
CA GLY A 295 0.39 -3.81 8.40
C GLY A 295 0.65 -3.01 7.14
N VAL A 296 0.03 -3.38 6.03
CA VAL A 296 0.19 -2.69 4.75
C VAL A 296 -0.35 -1.27 4.88
N VAL A 297 0.50 -0.27 4.72
CA VAL A 297 0.14 1.14 4.91
C VAL A 297 -0.74 1.60 3.77
N GLU A 298 -1.99 1.93 4.09
CA GLU A 298 -2.97 2.46 3.14
C GLU A 298 -3.19 3.96 3.33
N HIS A 299 -2.93 4.48 4.53
CA HIS A 299 -3.17 5.89 4.85
C HIS A 299 -2.00 6.53 5.61
N ILE A 300 -1.42 7.58 5.02
CA ILE A 300 -0.59 8.59 5.69
C ILE A 300 -1.43 9.85 5.87
N ILE A 301 -1.68 10.21 7.12
CA ILE A 301 -2.61 11.28 7.50
C ILE A 301 -1.81 12.41 8.17
N PRO A 302 -1.73 13.61 7.57
CA PRO A 302 -1.08 14.75 8.18
C PRO A 302 -1.77 15.18 9.47
N LEU A 303 -1.00 15.23 10.56
CA LEU A 303 -1.35 15.86 11.83
C LEU A 303 -0.52 17.14 11.98
N ALA A 304 -0.91 18.07 12.84
CA ALA A 304 -0.16 19.33 13.03
C ALA A 304 1.29 19.06 13.49
N GLY A 305 2.23 19.02 12.53
CA GLY A 305 3.65 18.70 12.75
C GLY A 305 3.99 17.21 12.94
N ARG A 306 3.05 16.29 12.71
CA ARG A 306 3.26 14.83 12.79
C ARG A 306 2.49 14.12 11.67
N VAL A 307 2.59 12.80 11.58
CA VAL A 307 1.66 12.01 10.73
C VAL A 307 1.15 10.79 11.47
N ALA A 308 -0.12 10.44 11.24
CA ALA A 308 -0.68 9.16 11.60
C ALA A 308 -0.58 8.21 10.41
N LEU A 309 -0.19 6.97 10.69
CA LEU A 309 -0.11 5.86 9.77
C LEU A 309 -1.21 4.86 10.14
N MET A 310 -1.95 4.42 9.13
CA MET A 310 -2.94 3.36 9.25
C MET A 310 -2.79 2.38 8.09
N GLY A 311 -3.12 1.13 8.36
CA GLY A 311 -2.98 0.06 7.38
C GLY A 311 -3.94 -1.10 7.60
N ASP A 312 -3.80 -2.10 6.74
CA ASP A 312 -4.58 -3.35 6.75
C ASP A 312 -3.61 -4.54 6.94
N ASP A 313 -3.94 -5.49 7.82
CA ASP A 313 -3.12 -6.68 8.05
C ASP A 313 -3.25 -7.69 6.90
N ARG A 314 -4.20 -7.48 5.97
CA ARG A 314 -4.61 -8.36 4.84
C ARG A 314 -5.05 -9.76 5.25
N LYS A 315 -4.90 -10.13 6.52
CA LYS A 315 -5.13 -11.45 7.11
C LYS A 315 -6.42 -11.48 7.93
N GLY A 316 -7.02 -10.33 8.22
CA GLY A 316 -8.31 -10.15 8.88
C GLY A 316 -8.35 -10.64 10.32
N LYS A 317 -7.20 -10.83 10.98
CA LYS A 317 -7.14 -11.40 12.34
C LYS A 317 -7.06 -10.33 13.41
N THR A 318 -6.22 -9.31 13.19
CA THR A 318 -6.05 -8.20 14.13
C THR A 318 -5.78 -6.94 13.33
N PRO A 319 -6.61 -5.90 13.45
CA PRO A 319 -6.35 -4.64 12.75
C PRO A 319 -4.99 -4.09 13.20
N PRO A 320 -4.14 -3.62 12.27
CA PRO A 320 -2.90 -2.94 12.63
C PRO A 320 -3.20 -1.70 13.50
N PRO A 321 -2.33 -1.36 14.45
CA PRO A 321 -2.50 -0.18 15.27
C PRO A 321 -2.37 1.08 14.42
N LEU A 322 -2.98 2.15 14.88
CA LEU A 322 -2.68 3.50 14.42
C LEU A 322 -1.31 3.88 15.00
N VAL A 323 -0.36 4.23 14.15
CA VAL A 323 0.97 4.68 14.56
C VAL A 323 1.14 6.15 14.28
N ILE A 324 1.55 6.93 15.28
CA ILE A 324 1.95 8.33 15.09
C ILE A 324 3.47 8.39 15.02
N ILE A 325 3.98 9.01 13.97
CA ILE A 325 5.41 9.30 13.81
C ILE A 325 5.63 10.81 13.71
N ASP A 326 6.83 11.26 14.07
CA ASP A 326 7.34 12.59 13.72
C ASP A 326 8.32 12.45 12.55
N PRO A 327 7.93 12.86 11.33
CA PRO A 327 8.77 12.78 10.15
C PRO A 327 10.09 13.54 10.22
N ASP A 328 10.22 14.50 11.13
CA ASP A 328 11.44 15.29 11.36
C ASP A 328 12.36 14.67 12.42
N SER A 329 11.99 13.50 12.97
CA SER A 329 12.85 12.74 13.87
C SER A 329 14.18 12.37 13.20
N PRO A 330 15.32 12.50 13.90
CA PRO A 330 16.61 12.12 13.34
C PRO A 330 16.65 10.60 13.12
N PRO A 331 17.10 10.13 11.94
CA PRO A 331 17.26 8.71 11.70
C PRO A 331 18.26 8.10 12.66
N ARG A 332 17.93 6.93 13.17
CA ARG A 332 18.88 6.03 13.80
C ARG A 332 19.45 5.12 12.72
N TYR A 333 20.76 5.00 12.76
CA TYR A 333 21.45 3.96 12.05
C TYR A 333 21.72 2.90 13.11
N ASP A 334 21.23 1.69 12.90
CA ASP A 334 21.67 0.57 13.72
C ASP A 334 23.16 0.39 13.44
N ASP A 335 23.97 1.08 14.24
CA ASP A 335 25.40 0.86 14.32
C ASP A 335 25.56 -0.57 14.85
N MET A 336 25.99 -1.49 13.96
CA MET A 336 26.78 -2.62 14.44
C MET A 336 27.86 -2.01 15.33
N PRO A 337 28.02 -2.45 16.60
CA PRO A 337 29.00 -1.85 17.49
C PRO A 337 30.38 -2.03 16.86
N VAL A 338 30.90 -0.96 16.26
CA VAL A 338 32.33 -0.82 16.08
C VAL A 338 32.81 -0.48 17.48
N GLU A 339 33.40 -1.44 18.17
CA GLU A 339 34.20 -1.17 19.36
C GLU A 339 35.33 -0.22 18.96
N VAL A 340 35.04 1.08 19.02
CA VAL A 340 36.06 2.12 18.97
C VAL A 340 36.58 2.25 20.40
N GLU A 341 37.50 1.36 20.78
CA GLU A 341 38.31 1.55 21.97
C GLU A 341 39.15 2.84 21.79
N ASN A 342 38.66 3.93 22.36
CA ASN A 342 39.51 5.07 22.70
C ASN A 342 40.37 4.66 23.92
N PRO A 343 41.70 4.67 23.84
CA PRO A 343 42.53 4.22 24.95
C PRO A 343 42.56 5.31 26.03
N SER A 344 41.69 5.19 27.04
CA SER A 344 41.92 5.87 28.31
C SER A 344 42.91 5.04 29.13
N VAL A 345 44.10 5.59 29.28
CA VAL A 345 45.22 5.05 30.06
C VAL A 345 44.79 4.70 31.48
N SER A 346 44.85 3.42 31.84
CA SER A 346 44.94 2.94 33.22
C SER A 346 46.25 2.16 33.38
N GLU A 347 47.14 2.67 34.23
CA GLU A 347 48.48 2.13 34.54
C GLU A 347 48.42 0.84 35.36
N GLU A 348 47.91 -0.27 34.80
CA GLU A 348 47.88 -1.54 35.56
C GLU A 348 48.35 -2.80 34.82
N TYR A 349 48.98 -2.65 33.64
CA TYR A 349 49.67 -3.76 32.99
C TYR A 349 51.01 -3.30 32.40
N SER A 350 52.04 -3.23 33.23
CA SER A 350 53.43 -3.27 32.79
C SER A 350 53.96 -4.68 33.04
N GLY A 351 54.24 -5.43 31.97
CA GLY A 351 54.75 -6.81 32.01
C GLY A 351 56.20 -6.94 32.49
N ALA A 352 56.56 -6.27 33.60
CA ALA A 352 57.82 -6.47 34.28
C ALA A 352 57.62 -7.40 35.48
N LEU A 353 58.44 -8.45 35.55
CA LEU A 353 58.50 -9.35 36.70
C LEU A 353 58.89 -8.57 37.96
N SER A 354 58.34 -8.98 39.09
CA SER A 354 58.67 -8.38 40.38
C SER A 354 60.09 -8.74 40.83
N ASP A 355 60.74 -7.87 41.60
CA ASP A 355 62.09 -8.08 42.16
C ASP A 355 62.22 -9.35 43.03
N GLU A 356 61.08 -9.94 43.42
CA GLU A 356 61.00 -11.16 44.22
C GLU A 356 60.99 -12.43 43.35
N GLU A 357 60.38 -12.38 42.16
CA GLU A 357 60.37 -13.47 41.18
C GLU A 357 61.74 -13.62 40.49
N GLN A 358 62.45 -12.52 40.26
CA GLN A 358 63.78 -12.52 39.66
C GLN A 358 64.81 -13.27 40.54
N ARG A 359 64.64 -13.25 41.87
CA ARG A 359 65.53 -13.94 42.83
C ARG A 359 65.30 -15.45 42.91
N GLN A 360 64.13 -15.95 42.49
CA GLN A 360 63.86 -17.39 42.49
C GLN A 360 64.40 -18.11 41.25
N VAL A 361 64.64 -17.38 40.16
CA VAL A 361 65.18 -17.94 38.91
C VAL A 361 66.70 -18.22 39.02
N ASP A 362 67.44 -17.41 39.77
CA ASP A 362 68.91 -17.54 39.91
C ASP A 362 69.38 -18.70 40.83
N MET A 363 68.46 -19.44 41.45
CA MET A 363 68.77 -20.45 42.48
C MET A 363 68.56 -21.92 42.06
N ARG A 364 68.30 -22.23 40.78
CA ARG A 364 68.14 -23.63 40.34
C ARG A 364 69.41 -24.21 39.71
N PRO A 365 70.02 -25.26 40.30
CA PRO A 365 71.19 -25.92 39.73
C PRO A 365 70.82 -26.83 38.55
N ASN A 366 71.61 -26.74 37.49
CA ASN A 366 71.63 -27.68 36.36
C ASN A 366 72.25 -29.01 36.79
N THR A 367 71.53 -30.12 36.65
CA THR A 367 72.14 -31.41 36.30
C THR A 367 71.17 -32.30 35.57
N LEU A 368 71.64 -32.72 34.39
CA LEU A 368 71.18 -33.86 33.62
C LEU A 368 71.43 -35.17 34.38
N GLU A 369 70.52 -36.12 34.22
CA GLU A 369 70.74 -37.41 33.54
C GLU A 369 69.56 -38.32 33.89
N GLY A 370 68.74 -38.65 32.88
CA GLY A 370 67.63 -39.60 33.04
C GLY A 370 66.33 -39.26 32.32
N ALA A 371 66.27 -38.21 31.50
CA ALA A 371 65.03 -37.82 30.81
C ALA A 371 65.02 -38.09 29.29
N GLU A 372 65.93 -38.92 28.76
CA GLU A 372 65.76 -39.47 27.40
C GLU A 372 64.69 -40.57 27.34
N SER A 373 64.11 -40.97 28.48
CA SER A 373 63.04 -41.98 28.55
C SER A 373 61.61 -41.41 28.61
N ILE A 374 61.42 -40.08 28.55
CA ILE A 374 60.06 -39.46 28.58
C ILE A 374 59.70 -38.83 27.22
N LEU A 375 60.68 -38.59 26.34
CA LEU A 375 60.46 -38.01 25.01
C LEU A 375 59.97 -39.02 23.95
N ASP A 376 60.03 -40.33 24.23
CA ASP A 376 59.58 -41.38 23.30
C ASP A 376 58.14 -41.87 23.57
N THR A 377 57.49 -41.36 24.63
CA THR A 377 56.07 -41.61 24.94
C THR A 377 55.14 -40.44 24.58
N LEU A 378 55.65 -39.43 23.87
CA LEU A 378 54.85 -38.32 23.32
C LEU A 378 54.69 -38.39 21.79
N HIS A 379 55.12 -39.48 21.16
CA HIS A 379 54.85 -39.81 19.76
C HIS A 379 53.86 -40.98 19.62
N GLU A 380 52.86 -41.06 20.50
CA GLU A 380 51.61 -41.73 20.14
C GLU A 380 50.59 -40.64 19.82
N ASP A 381 50.32 -40.52 18.53
CA ASP A 381 49.29 -39.68 17.92
C ASP A 381 47.98 -39.82 18.70
N THR A 382 47.72 -38.87 19.60
CA THR A 382 46.37 -38.61 20.05
C THR A 382 45.91 -37.39 19.27
N GLU A 383 45.21 -37.66 18.16
CA GLU A 383 44.36 -36.68 17.50
C GLU A 383 43.36 -36.14 18.53
N LEU A 384 43.70 -34.98 19.11
CA LEU A 384 42.68 -34.08 19.62
C LEU A 384 42.19 -33.30 18.41
N GLU A 385 41.18 -33.85 17.75
CA GLU A 385 40.27 -33.07 16.91
C GLU A 385 39.78 -31.89 17.76
N VAL A 386 40.34 -30.71 17.51
CA VAL A 386 39.67 -29.47 17.88
C VAL A 386 38.48 -29.37 16.95
N GLY A 387 37.35 -29.96 17.39
CA GLY A 387 36.07 -29.71 16.76
C GLY A 387 35.85 -28.20 16.66
N PRO A 388 35.23 -27.72 15.57
CA PRO A 388 34.95 -26.29 15.40
C PRO A 388 34.14 -25.77 16.60
N PRO A 389 34.19 -24.45 16.89
CA PRO A 389 33.52 -23.86 18.05
C PRO A 389 32.07 -24.35 18.14
N ALA A 390 31.75 -25.06 19.23
CA ALA A 390 30.41 -25.51 19.50
C ALA A 390 29.63 -24.38 20.17
N ILE A 391 28.39 -24.18 19.71
CA ILE A 391 27.41 -23.10 19.99
C ILE A 391 27.68 -21.91 19.05
N GLU A 392 26.96 -21.71 17.93
CA GLU A 392 25.52 -21.44 17.84
C GLU A 392 24.83 -22.08 16.59
N SER A 393 24.94 -23.40 16.37
CA SER A 393 24.00 -24.04 15.42
C SER A 393 22.59 -24.11 16.01
N ASP A 394 22.47 -24.35 17.32
CA ASP A 394 21.17 -24.49 18.02
C ASP A 394 20.40 -23.16 18.12
N LEU A 395 21.06 -22.01 18.33
CA LEU A 395 20.34 -20.73 18.40
C LEU A 395 19.83 -20.27 17.03
N LEU A 396 20.60 -20.55 15.97
CA LEU A 396 20.19 -20.25 14.60
C LEU A 396 19.15 -21.27 14.10
N GLU A 397 19.24 -22.54 14.50
CA GLU A 397 18.18 -23.54 14.28
C GLU A 397 16.93 -23.24 15.09
N ASP A 398 17.03 -22.79 16.34
CA ASP A 398 15.88 -22.43 17.17
C ASP A 398 15.20 -21.14 16.67
N LEU A 399 15.97 -20.13 16.25
CA LEU A 399 15.43 -18.94 15.58
C LEU A 399 14.87 -19.26 14.18
N SER A 400 15.52 -20.14 13.42
CA SER A 400 15.02 -20.61 12.12
C SER A 400 13.77 -21.48 12.27
N ALA A 401 13.68 -22.30 13.31
CA ALA A 401 12.51 -23.09 13.65
C ALA A 401 11.38 -22.22 14.16
N ALA A 402 11.68 -21.18 14.95
CA ALA A 402 10.70 -20.17 15.36
C ALA A 402 10.20 -19.33 14.18
N ALA A 403 11.08 -18.96 13.24
CA ALA A 403 10.70 -18.26 12.00
C ALA A 403 9.89 -19.17 11.06
N ARG A 404 10.24 -20.46 10.93
CA ARG A 404 9.43 -21.46 10.22
C ARG A 404 8.12 -21.79 10.93
N ALA A 405 7.95 -21.48 12.22
CA ALA A 405 6.68 -21.66 12.91
C ALA A 405 5.66 -20.56 12.54
N ILE A 406 6.11 -19.46 11.93
CA ILE A 406 5.24 -18.38 11.43
C ILE A 406 4.89 -18.70 9.98
N ASN A 407 3.65 -19.12 9.76
CA ASN A 407 3.11 -19.36 8.43
C ASN A 407 2.92 -18.05 7.65
N LEU A 408 3.61 -17.88 6.53
CA LEU A 408 3.37 -16.80 5.58
C LEU A 408 2.18 -17.18 4.69
N PRO A 409 1.27 -16.25 4.35
CA PRO A 409 0.18 -16.58 3.45
C PRO A 409 0.73 -16.88 2.05
N PRO A 410 0.09 -17.78 1.30
CA PRO A 410 0.51 -18.06 -0.06
C PRO A 410 0.28 -16.82 -0.93
N VAL A 411 1.03 -16.70 -2.02
CA VAL A 411 0.76 -15.76 -3.09
C VAL A 411 -0.14 -16.45 -4.10
N ALA A 412 -1.40 -16.03 -4.17
CA ALA A 412 -2.32 -16.46 -5.21
C ALA A 412 -2.00 -15.71 -6.50
N ASP A 413 -1.82 -16.44 -7.60
CA ASP A 413 -1.65 -15.91 -8.94
C ASP A 413 -2.68 -16.61 -9.83
N ALA A 414 -3.74 -15.89 -10.20
CA ALA A 414 -4.79 -16.39 -11.08
C ALA A 414 -4.43 -16.26 -12.59
N GLY A 415 -3.28 -15.68 -12.91
CA GLY A 415 -2.89 -15.24 -14.24
C GLY A 415 -3.38 -13.82 -14.58
N GLU A 416 -2.87 -13.29 -15.68
CA GLU A 416 -3.33 -12.03 -16.26
C GLU A 416 -4.73 -12.19 -16.88
N ASP A 417 -5.46 -11.09 -17.01
CA ASP A 417 -6.76 -11.06 -17.67
C ASP A 417 -6.66 -11.49 -19.15
N ARG A 418 -7.69 -12.18 -19.65
CA ARG A 418 -7.64 -12.80 -20.99
C ARG A 418 -8.89 -12.55 -21.81
N THR A 419 -8.68 -12.26 -23.08
CA THR A 419 -9.73 -12.21 -24.09
C THR A 419 -9.69 -13.46 -24.95
N VAL A 420 -10.84 -14.12 -25.14
CA VAL A 420 -10.96 -15.37 -25.91
C VAL A 420 -12.15 -15.29 -26.86
N ASP A 421 -11.95 -15.68 -28.11
CA ASP A 421 -13.02 -15.72 -29.11
C ASP A 421 -13.94 -16.94 -28.92
N VAL A 422 -15.23 -16.77 -29.21
CA VAL A 422 -16.19 -17.88 -29.22
C VAL A 422 -15.92 -18.88 -30.35
N ASP A 423 -16.23 -20.14 -30.12
CA ASP A 423 -16.27 -21.16 -31.16
C ASP A 423 -17.57 -21.12 -31.98
N GLU A 424 -17.73 -22.05 -32.93
CA GLU A 424 -18.90 -22.16 -33.82
C GLU A 424 -20.24 -22.30 -33.06
N GLU A 425 -20.22 -22.63 -31.77
CA GLU A 425 -21.38 -22.76 -30.89
C GLU A 425 -21.63 -21.50 -30.03
N GLY A 426 -20.85 -20.43 -30.21
CA GLY A 426 -21.00 -19.18 -29.48
C GLY A 426 -20.48 -19.21 -28.04
N LYS A 427 -19.53 -20.12 -27.73
CA LYS A 427 -18.90 -20.25 -26.41
C LYS A 427 -17.39 -20.37 -26.50
N ALA A 428 -16.66 -19.94 -25.48
CA ALA A 428 -15.22 -20.14 -25.38
C ALA A 428 -14.88 -21.18 -24.30
N THR A 429 -13.89 -22.03 -24.57
CA THR A 429 -13.32 -22.92 -23.54
C THR A 429 -12.03 -22.29 -23.03
N VAL A 430 -12.01 -21.92 -21.75
CA VAL A 430 -10.87 -21.25 -21.11
C VAL A 430 -10.29 -22.14 -20.03
N LEU A 431 -8.96 -22.24 -20.00
CA LEU A 431 -8.22 -22.85 -18.91
C LEU A 431 -7.81 -21.72 -17.95
N LEU A 432 -8.43 -21.70 -16.78
CA LEU A 432 -7.96 -20.92 -15.64
C LEU A 432 -6.75 -21.64 -15.06
N ASP A 433 -5.65 -20.92 -14.84
CA ASP A 433 -4.37 -21.51 -14.47
C ASP A 433 -3.76 -20.77 -13.28
N GLY A 434 -3.80 -21.42 -12.13
CA GLY A 434 -3.26 -20.94 -10.88
C GLY A 434 -1.92 -21.56 -10.50
N GLU A 435 -1.24 -22.27 -11.41
CA GLU A 435 -0.01 -23.02 -11.10
C GLU A 435 1.18 -22.12 -10.70
N ARG A 436 1.12 -20.83 -11.05
CA ARG A 436 2.13 -19.85 -10.62
C ARG A 436 1.95 -19.36 -9.19
N SER A 437 0.83 -19.73 -8.56
CA SER A 437 0.64 -19.50 -7.14
C SER A 437 1.73 -20.24 -6.36
N TYR A 438 2.30 -19.60 -5.35
CA TYR A 438 3.35 -20.22 -4.56
C TYR A 438 3.22 -19.83 -3.09
N ASP A 439 3.74 -20.69 -2.23
CA ASP A 439 3.87 -20.42 -0.81
C ASP A 439 5.34 -20.16 -0.48
N PRO A 440 5.71 -18.97 0.06
CA PRO A 440 7.07 -18.63 0.41
C PRO A 440 7.71 -19.50 1.52
N ASP A 441 6.93 -20.04 2.46
CA ASP A 441 7.45 -20.80 3.62
C ASP A 441 6.90 -22.23 3.75
N GLY A 442 6.03 -22.63 2.83
CA GLY A 442 5.39 -23.94 2.82
C GLY A 442 5.01 -24.42 1.43
N SER A 443 3.85 -25.07 1.34
CA SER A 443 3.29 -25.57 0.10
C SER A 443 1.80 -25.29 0.05
N ILE A 444 1.27 -25.07 -1.15
CA ILE A 444 -0.17 -24.89 -1.31
C ILE A 444 -0.90 -26.20 -1.06
N GLY A 445 -1.79 -26.22 -0.06
CA GLY A 445 -2.62 -27.36 0.29
C GLY A 445 -3.95 -27.42 -0.48
N ARG A 446 -4.49 -26.26 -0.90
CA ARG A 446 -5.79 -26.19 -1.57
C ARG A 446 -5.91 -25.01 -2.53
N TRP A 447 -6.62 -25.23 -3.62
CA TRP A 447 -7.10 -24.19 -4.54
C TRP A 447 -8.63 -24.15 -4.48
N ALA A 448 -9.21 -22.99 -4.69
CA ALA A 448 -10.65 -22.81 -4.83
C ALA A 448 -10.89 -21.69 -5.82
N TRP A 449 -11.39 -22.05 -7.00
CA TRP A 449 -11.84 -21.12 -8.01
C TRP A 449 -13.31 -20.79 -7.77
N GLU A 450 -13.65 -19.51 -7.73
CA GLU A 450 -15.00 -18.96 -7.58
C GLU A 450 -15.37 -18.15 -8.81
N ASP A 451 -16.65 -18.12 -9.20
CA ASP A 451 -17.17 -17.15 -10.16
C ASP A 451 -17.41 -15.78 -9.50
N GLY A 452 -17.69 -14.74 -10.29
CA GLY A 452 -17.98 -13.38 -9.80
C GLY A 452 -19.25 -13.26 -8.94
N ARG A 453 -19.97 -14.36 -8.68
CA ARG A 453 -21.10 -14.43 -7.75
C ARG A 453 -20.74 -15.19 -6.47
N GLY A 454 -19.49 -15.64 -6.33
CA GLY A 454 -18.97 -16.39 -5.19
C GLY A 454 -19.28 -17.89 -5.22
N ASN A 455 -19.71 -18.47 -6.34
CA ASN A 455 -19.91 -19.92 -6.45
C ASN A 455 -18.59 -20.61 -6.77
N VAL A 456 -18.22 -21.65 -5.99
CA VAL A 456 -17.03 -22.46 -6.27
C VAL A 456 -17.21 -23.27 -7.56
N ILE A 457 -16.35 -23.02 -8.54
CA ILE A 457 -16.34 -23.66 -9.87
C ILE A 457 -15.25 -24.73 -10.02
N GLY A 458 -14.27 -24.80 -9.11
CA GLY A 458 -13.26 -25.85 -9.09
C GLY A 458 -12.29 -25.72 -7.91
N ASP A 459 -11.54 -26.78 -7.62
CA ASP A 459 -10.68 -26.89 -6.44
C ASP A 459 -9.23 -27.34 -6.77
N THR A 460 -8.90 -27.36 -8.06
CA THR A 460 -7.57 -27.70 -8.59
C THR A 460 -6.82 -26.44 -9.04
N PRO A 461 -5.47 -26.48 -9.15
CA PRO A 461 -4.68 -25.35 -9.65
C PRO A 461 -5.16 -24.87 -11.02
N GLN A 462 -5.55 -25.80 -11.88
CA GLN A 462 -6.11 -25.52 -13.19
C GLN A 462 -7.56 -25.96 -13.30
N VAL A 463 -8.42 -25.11 -13.84
CA VAL A 463 -9.86 -25.40 -14.04
C VAL A 463 -10.26 -25.01 -15.46
N ARG A 464 -10.95 -25.91 -16.17
CA ARG A 464 -11.51 -25.62 -17.49
C ARG A 464 -12.95 -25.17 -17.35
N VAL A 465 -13.24 -23.98 -17.86
CA VAL A 465 -14.60 -23.40 -17.90
C VAL A 465 -15.06 -23.19 -19.33
N ARG A 466 -16.37 -23.31 -19.56
CA ARG A 466 -17.00 -23.04 -20.86
C ARG A 466 -17.97 -21.89 -20.73
N LEU A 467 -17.62 -20.78 -21.36
CA LEU A 467 -18.17 -19.45 -21.10
C LEU A 467 -18.93 -18.96 -22.33
N SER A 468 -20.10 -18.33 -22.13
CA SER A 468 -20.81 -17.60 -23.19
C SER A 468 -20.16 -16.24 -23.43
N GLY A 469 -20.48 -15.59 -24.55
CA GLY A 469 -20.07 -14.19 -24.78
C GLY A 469 -20.40 -13.28 -23.59
N GLY A 470 -19.48 -12.38 -23.26
CA GLY A 470 -19.56 -11.49 -22.09
C GLY A 470 -18.31 -11.54 -21.21
N VAL A 471 -18.32 -10.74 -20.15
CA VAL A 471 -17.25 -10.66 -19.16
C VAL A 471 -17.53 -11.62 -18.02
N HIS A 472 -16.56 -12.46 -17.67
CA HIS A 472 -16.62 -13.41 -16.57
C HIS A 472 -15.47 -13.17 -15.62
N VAL A 473 -15.78 -12.79 -14.38
CA VAL A 473 -14.79 -12.66 -13.32
C VAL A 473 -14.66 -14.00 -12.60
N PHE A 474 -13.43 -14.41 -12.35
CA PHE A 474 -13.12 -15.53 -11.49
C PHE A 474 -12.19 -15.10 -10.38
N HIS A 475 -12.32 -15.75 -9.24
CA HIS A 475 -11.39 -15.57 -8.14
C HIS A 475 -10.74 -16.88 -7.79
N LEU A 476 -9.42 -16.89 -7.75
CA LEU A 476 -8.65 -17.98 -7.19
C LEU A 476 -8.34 -17.69 -5.73
N THR A 477 -8.84 -18.53 -4.84
CA THR A 477 -8.41 -18.60 -3.45
C THR A 477 -7.43 -19.75 -3.29
N VAL A 478 -6.23 -19.45 -2.82
CA VAL A 478 -5.17 -20.42 -2.55
C VAL A 478 -5.02 -20.53 -1.03
N THR A 479 -4.97 -21.74 -0.49
CA THR A 479 -4.74 -22.01 0.93
C THR A 479 -3.49 -22.87 1.09
N ASP A 480 -2.58 -22.45 1.96
CA ASP A 480 -1.35 -23.21 2.26
C ASP A 480 -1.60 -24.44 3.15
N ASP A 481 -0.54 -25.20 3.42
CA ASP A 481 -0.55 -26.41 4.24
C ASP A 481 -0.79 -26.15 5.74
N ARG A 482 -0.78 -24.89 6.18
CA ARG A 482 -1.01 -24.49 7.58
C ARG A 482 -2.26 -23.60 7.76
N GLY A 483 -3.07 -23.45 6.72
CA GLY A 483 -4.40 -22.87 6.73
C GLY A 483 -4.50 -21.35 6.51
N ALA A 484 -3.44 -20.64 6.10
CA ALA A 484 -3.61 -19.26 5.62
C ALA A 484 -3.96 -19.24 4.13
N SER A 485 -4.67 -18.19 3.70
CA SER A 485 -5.20 -18.10 2.34
C SER A 485 -5.01 -16.72 1.74
N SER A 486 -4.85 -16.69 0.42
CA SER A 486 -4.78 -15.49 -0.40
C SER A 486 -5.72 -15.61 -1.60
N LYS A 487 -6.18 -14.47 -2.11
CA LYS A 487 -7.16 -14.40 -3.20
C LYS A 487 -6.59 -13.57 -4.34
N SER A 488 -6.67 -14.09 -5.55
CA SER A 488 -6.35 -13.41 -6.80
C SER A 488 -7.56 -13.40 -7.70
N THR A 489 -7.73 -12.34 -8.49
CA THR A 489 -8.83 -12.20 -9.43
C THR A 489 -8.29 -12.29 -10.86
N ILE A 490 -9.05 -12.92 -11.74
CA ILE A 490 -8.81 -12.93 -13.19
C ILE A 490 -10.13 -12.65 -13.90
N THR A 491 -10.08 -11.79 -14.91
CA THR A 491 -11.20 -11.44 -15.76
C THR A 491 -11.02 -12.11 -17.12
N ILE A 492 -12.04 -12.84 -17.55
CA ILE A 492 -12.09 -13.50 -18.86
C ILE A 492 -13.19 -12.86 -19.68
N GLN A 493 -12.80 -12.16 -20.75
CA GLN A 493 -13.73 -11.61 -21.72
C GLN A 493 -13.89 -12.58 -22.90
N VAL A 494 -15.14 -12.95 -23.18
CA VAL A 494 -15.49 -13.84 -24.28
C VAL A 494 -16.22 -13.04 -25.35
N ARG A 495 -15.68 -13.03 -26.58
CA ARG A 495 -16.20 -12.24 -27.70
C ARG A 495 -16.60 -13.07 -28.91
#